data_AF-A0A4D6HE12-F1
#
_entry.id   AF-A0A4D6HE12-F1
#
_cell.length_a   1.000
_cell.length_b   1.000
_cell.length_c   1.000
_cell.angle_alpha   90.00
_cell.angle_beta   90.00
_cell.angle_gamma   90.00
#
_symmetry.space_group_name_H-M   'P 1'
#
loop_
_entity.id
_entity.type
_entity.pdbx_description
1 polymer ?
#
loop_
_entity_poly.entity_id
_entity_poly.type
_entity_poly.pdbx_seq_one_letter_code
_entity_poly.pdbx_strand_id
1 'polypeptide(L)'
;MKNLIVNGDPGKLRKGAVIEYDGQEYVCFSVKRQGDWHGPDRPQLWCTVGQEDERETYERRQYIPMHLDTLSADADAVTVVEAA
;
A
#
# COMPACT_ATOMS: atom_id res chain seq x y z
N MET A 1 4.30 -5.57 -8.75
CA MET A 1 3.99 -4.34 -7.98
C MET A 1 2.62 -3.85 -8.38
N LYS A 2 1.88 -3.27 -7.43
CA LYS A 2 0.52 -2.75 -7.60
C LYS A 2 0.35 -1.45 -6.82
N ASN A 3 -0.61 -0.64 -7.22
CA ASN A 3 -1.10 0.46 -6.40
C ASN A 3 -2.25 -0.06 -5.54
N LEU A 4 -2.10 -0.07 -4.22
CA LEU A 4 -3.16 -0.44 -3.28
C LEU A 4 -3.68 0.81 -2.58
N ILE A 5 -4.94 1.16 -2.82
CA ILE A 5 -5.64 2.24 -2.13
C ILE A 5 -6.40 1.64 -0.96
N VAL A 6 -5.98 1.97 0.27
CA VAL A 6 -6.66 1.56 1.49
C VAL A 6 -7.55 2.69 1.97
N ASN A 7 -8.84 2.42 2.11
CA ASN A 7 -9.83 3.37 2.62
C ASN A 7 -9.90 3.23 4.15
N GLY A 8 -9.42 4.25 4.86
CA GLY A 8 -9.20 4.23 6.31
C GLY A 8 -7.73 4.05 6.67
N ASP A 9 -7.49 3.92 7.98
CA ASP A 9 -6.14 3.76 8.55
C ASP A 9 -6.04 2.43 9.32
N PRO A 10 -5.38 1.39 8.77
CA PRO A 10 -5.07 0.15 9.49
C PRO A 10 -4.01 0.33 10.60
N GLY A 11 -3.54 1.55 10.84
CA GLY A 11 -2.79 1.99 12.02
C GLY A 11 -1.29 1.72 11.97
N LYS A 12 -0.87 0.50 11.56
CA LYS A 12 0.55 0.10 11.51
C LYS A 12 1.15 0.13 10.10
N LEU A 13 0.38 0.58 9.11
CA LEU A 13 0.82 0.58 7.71
C LEU A 13 1.83 1.70 7.45
N ARG A 14 3.08 1.32 7.23
CA ARG A 14 4.19 2.23 6.91
C ARG A 14 5.03 1.67 5.77
N LYS A 15 5.88 2.52 5.20
CA LYS A 15 6.88 2.08 4.23
C LYS A 15 7.78 1.02 4.88
N GLY A 16 7.86 -0.15 4.27
CA GLY A 16 8.61 -1.32 4.73
C GLY A 16 7.76 -2.38 5.43
N ALA A 17 6.51 -2.07 5.80
CA ALA A 17 5.63 -3.03 6.46
C ALA A 17 5.22 -4.15 5.50
N VAL A 18 4.96 -5.34 6.04
CA VAL A 18 4.37 -6.48 5.31
C VAL A 18 2.88 -6.54 5.65
N ILE A 19 2.06 -6.60 4.61
CA ILE A 19 0.61 -6.72 4.72
C ILE A 19 0.11 -8.01 4.08
N GLU A 20 -0.99 -8.53 4.59
CA GLU A 20 -1.81 -9.53 3.93
C GLU A 20 -3.04 -8.84 3.31
N TYR A 21 -3.27 -9.11 2.03
CA TYR A 21 -4.44 -8.66 1.28
C TYR A 21 -4.87 -9.74 0.29
N ASP A 22 -6.15 -10.10 0.30
CA ASP A 22 -6.72 -11.16 -0.57
C ASP A 22 -5.98 -12.52 -0.47
N GLY A 23 -5.54 -12.87 0.75
CA GLY A 23 -4.80 -14.10 1.05
C GLY A 23 -3.37 -14.13 0.53
N GLN A 24 -2.81 -12.98 0.13
CA GLN A 24 -1.42 -12.85 -0.32
C GLN A 24 -0.67 -11.80 0.52
N GLU A 25 0.58 -12.09 0.84
CA GLU A 25 1.48 -11.16 1.51
C GLU A 25 2.16 -10.23 0.51
N TYR A 26 2.22 -8.94 0.84
CA TYR A 26 2.89 -7.92 0.05
C TYR A 26 3.72 -7.01 0.95
N VAL A 27 4.85 -6.53 0.42
CA VAL A 27 5.67 -5.50 1.03
C VAL A 27 5.19 -4.12 0.59
N CYS A 28 4.93 -3.23 1.55
CA CYS A 28 4.59 -1.83 1.28
C CYS A 28 5.83 -0.99 0.99
N PHE A 29 6.15 -0.78 -0.28
CA PHE A 29 7.29 0.04 -0.70
C PHE A 29 7.09 1.55 -0.53
N SER A 30 5.84 2.00 -0.57
CA SER A 30 5.46 3.40 -0.48
C SER A 30 4.11 3.50 0.22
N VAL A 31 3.91 4.55 1.03
CA VAL A 31 2.62 4.87 1.66
C VAL A 31 2.46 6.39 1.59
N LYS A 32 1.33 6.85 1.06
CA LYS A 32 0.95 8.26 1.02
C LYS A 32 -0.43 8.42 1.62
N ARG A 33 -0.53 9.18 2.71
CA ARG A 33 -1.81 9.48 3.36
C ARG A 33 -2.47 10.67 2.67
N GLN A 34 -3.74 10.52 2.33
CA GLN A 34 -4.54 11.48 1.57
C GLN A 34 -5.84 11.77 2.32
N GLY A 35 -6.36 12.98 2.13
CA GLY A 35 -7.67 13.37 2.63
C GLY A 35 -7.72 13.77 4.11
N ASP A 36 -6.58 14.02 4.76
CA ASP A 36 -6.57 14.51 6.16
C ASP A 36 -7.20 15.91 6.32
N TRP A 37 -7.25 16.72 5.26
CA TRP A 37 -7.86 18.05 5.26
C TRP A 37 -8.78 18.20 4.05
N HIS A 38 -10.04 18.59 4.27
CA HIS A 38 -11.11 18.63 3.25
C HIS A 38 -11.27 17.31 2.45
N GLY A 39 -10.93 16.17 3.05
CA GLY A 39 -11.11 14.86 2.45
C GLY A 39 -12.44 14.18 2.85
N PRO A 40 -12.63 12.92 2.42
CA PRO A 40 -13.75 12.09 2.86
C PRO A 40 -13.75 11.83 4.39
N ASP A 41 -14.82 11.21 4.89
CA ASP A 41 -15.00 10.88 6.33
C ASP A 41 -13.81 10.12 6.94
N ARG A 42 -13.13 9.31 6.11
CA ARG A 42 -11.94 8.54 6.50
C ARG A 42 -10.77 8.86 5.56
N PRO A 43 -9.52 8.92 6.06
CA PRO A 43 -8.36 9.13 5.20
C PRO A 43 -8.17 7.96 4.23
N GLN A 44 -7.43 8.18 3.15
CA GLN A 44 -7.02 7.12 2.23
C GLN A 44 -5.50 6.96 2.25
N LEU A 45 -5.02 5.72 2.34
CA LEU A 45 -3.60 5.40 2.21
C LEU A 45 -3.34 4.84 0.81
N TRP A 46 -2.60 5.59 0.02
CA TRP A 46 -2.18 5.18 -1.31
C TRP A 46 -0.81 4.51 -1.19
N CYS A 47 -0.80 3.20 -1.40
CA CYS A 47 0.37 2.37 -1.19
C CYS A 47 0.88 1.82 -2.53
N THR A 48 2.20 1.72 -2.67
CA THR A 48 2.80 0.87 -3.70
C THR A 48 3.24 -0.40 -3.03
N VAL A 49 2.67 -1.52 -3.45
CA VAL A 49 2.88 -2.84 -2.84
C VAL A 49 3.44 -3.81 -3.86
N GLY A 50 4.18 -4.82 -3.41
CA GLY A 50 4.67 -5.88 -4.28
C GLY A 50 5.40 -6.96 -3.50
N GLN A 51 5.93 -7.94 -4.21
CA GLN A 51 6.70 -9.03 -3.60
C GLN A 51 8.10 -8.57 -3.22
N GLU A 52 8.75 -9.25 -2.28
CA GLU A 52 10.09 -8.88 -1.81
C GLU A 52 11.12 -8.82 -2.96
N ASP A 53 11.02 -9.71 -3.95
CA ASP A 53 11.91 -9.73 -5.11
C ASP A 53 11.76 -8.49 -6.00
N GLU A 54 10.65 -7.77 -5.92
CA GLU A 54 10.40 -6.54 -6.69
C GLU A 54 11.00 -5.29 -6.04
N ARG A 55 11.61 -5.41 -4.85
CA ARG A 55 12.16 -4.29 -4.10
C ARG A 55 13.22 -3.51 -4.89
N GLU A 56 14.14 -4.20 -5.55
CA GLU A 56 15.18 -3.56 -6.36
C GLU A 56 14.57 -2.81 -7.56
N THR A 57 13.55 -3.39 -8.21
CA THR A 57 12.81 -2.75 -9.30
C THR A 57 12.15 -1.46 -8.83
N TYR A 58 11.54 -1.48 -7.64
CA TYR A 58 10.96 -0.30 -7.02
C TYR A 58 12.02 0.78 -6.74
N GLU A 59 13.12 0.40 -6.06
CA GLU A 59 14.17 1.32 -5.64
C GLU A 59 14.89 1.97 -6.81
N ARG A 60 15.17 1.21 -7.87
CA ARG A 60 15.76 1.72 -9.12
C ARG A 60 14.75 2.42 -10.02
N ARG A 61 13.47 2.47 -9.65
CA ARG A 61 12.37 3.04 -10.45
C ARG A 61 12.29 2.43 -11.85
N GLN A 62 12.55 1.13 -11.97
CA GLN A 62 12.52 0.38 -13.22
C GLN A 62 11.09 -0.08 -13.57
N TYR A 63 10.13 0.84 -13.45
CA TYR A 63 8.72 0.59 -13.75
C TYR A 63 8.04 1.91 -14.10
N ILE A 64 6.87 1.83 -14.74
CA ILE A 64 6.04 2.99 -15.04
C ILE A 64 4.89 3.00 -14.02
N PRO A 65 4.81 3.95 -13.08
CA PRO A 65 3.81 3.92 -12.01
C PRO A 65 2.36 3.91 -12.53
N MET A 66 2.10 4.51 -13.70
CA MET A 66 0.76 4.54 -14.33
C MET A 66 0.35 3.20 -14.94
N HIS A 67 1.27 2.26 -15.12
CA HIS A 67 0.99 0.92 -15.65
C HIS A 67 0.73 -0.11 -14.54
N LEU A 68 0.93 0.25 -13.28
CA LEU A 68 0.65 -0.66 -12.18
C LEU A 68 -0.86 -0.82 -12.00
N ASP A 69 -1.31 -2.07 -11.87
CA ASP A 69 -2.69 -2.37 -11.51
C ASP A 69 -3.06 -1.65 -10.22
N THR A 70 -4.25 -1.04 -10.22
CA THR A 70 -4.77 -0.33 -9.04
C THR A 70 -5.87 -1.14 -8.39
N LEU A 71 -5.69 -1.44 -7.11
CA LEU A 71 -6.63 -2.16 -6.25
C LEU A 71 -7.13 -1.21 -5.16
N SER A 72 -8.34 -1.48 -4.68
CA SER A 72 -8.98 -0.70 -3.62
C SER A 72 -9.54 -1.63 -2.57
N ALA A 73 -9.27 -1.33 -1.30
CA ALA A 73 -9.69 -2.12 -0.16
C ALA A 73 -10.10 -1.22 1.01
N ASP A 74 -10.98 -1.69 1.88
CA ASP A 74 -11.19 -1.05 3.18
C ASP A 74 -10.04 -1.42 4.13
N ALA A 75 -9.77 -0.56 5.12
CA ALA A 75 -8.74 -0.79 6.13
C ALA A 75 -8.91 -2.13 6.87
N ASP A 76 -10.16 -2.54 7.10
CA ASP A 76 -10.49 -3.80 7.79
C ASP A 76 -10.16 -5.06 6.95
N ALA A 77 -9.97 -4.90 5.63
CA ALA A 77 -9.59 -5.99 4.73
C ALA A 77 -8.07 -6.13 4.56
N VAL A 78 -7.28 -5.24 5.18
CA VAL A 78 -5.82 -5.25 5.09
C VAL A 78 -5.24 -5.52 6.48
N THR A 79 -4.52 -6.63 6.61
CA THR A 79 -3.88 -6.99 7.88
C THR A 79 -2.40 -6.67 7.81
N VAL A 80 -1.87 -5.91 8.77
CA VAL A 80 -0.41 -5.70 8.89
C VAL A 80 0.19 -6.87 9.64
N VAL A 81 0.92 -7.72 8.93
CA VAL A 81 1.56 -8.93 9.46
C VAL A 81 2.88 -8.57 10.15
N GLU A 82 3.66 -7.69 9.53
CA GLU A 82 4.92 -7.19 10.06
C GLU A 82 4.97 -5.66 9.98
N ALA A 83 5.32 -5.02 11.09
CA ALA A 83 5.51 -3.56 11.14
C ALA A 83 6.94 -3.19 10.70
N ALA A 84 7.07 -2.04 10.03
CA ALA A 84 8.35 -1.51 9.53
C ALA A 84 9.33 -1.07 10.61
#